data_AF-A0A1V5KTG4-F1
#
_entry.id   AF-A0A1V5KTG4-F1
#
_cell.length_a   1.000
_cell.length_b   1.000
_cell.length_c   1.000
_cell.angle_alpha   90.00
_cell.angle_beta   90.00
_cell.angle_gamma   90.00
#
_symmetry.space_group_name_H-M   'P 1'
#
loop_
_entity.id
_entity.type
_entity.pdbx_description
1 polymer ?
#
loop_
_entity_poly.entity_id
_entity_poly.type
_entity_poly.pdbx_seq_one_letter_code
_entity_poly.pdbx_strand_id
1 'polypeptide(L)'
;MPVDNRSTGVRLSHTVYCAEKWSHRLLGLLSLQRISSPKAILIQRCNGIHTFTMDQPIGAAFLHQDGRVLRLESSIPPRRIIPFVPGCRSVLEWPADSAINGSLHVGDHLEVKADAPFPETASAWPRFFHSITNFCLALLWLGFVVTTFSKWLDQQSFKSLGLFLYNTLLVYLFLSRRHSEVISHRWQDWLAAAGTVLISLSLRPTPFMNPLLQTISLIGQTVGISATIFALASLGKSFGIVPANRSIKTNGAYRWIRHPLYSAELLFLAAFVLGNPSFANLIKGALITVGQIVRVLAEEKLLAMDPAYRSYRAHVRYRFIPHVF
;
A
#
# COMPACT_ATOMS: atom_id res chain seq x y z
N MET A 1 -18.72 27.83 21.20
CA MET A 1 -17.67 27.21 20.36
C MET A 1 -17.45 25.81 20.89
N PRO A 2 -17.22 24.83 20.01
CA PRO A 2 -17.18 23.41 20.36
C PRO A 2 -16.02 23.00 21.26
N VAL A 3 -14.89 23.71 21.23
CA VAL A 3 -13.76 23.44 22.12
C VAL A 3 -13.43 24.74 22.86
N ASP A 4 -13.69 24.75 24.17
CA ASP A 4 -13.38 25.87 25.07
C ASP A 4 -12.29 25.43 26.06
N ASN A 5 -11.15 26.11 26.04
CA ASN A 5 -10.08 25.88 27.01
C ASN A 5 -10.34 26.76 28.23
N ARG A 6 -10.91 26.17 29.29
CA ARG A 6 -11.27 26.89 30.52
C ARG A 6 -10.06 27.38 31.31
N SER A 7 -8.88 26.83 31.07
CA SER A 7 -7.64 27.24 31.75
C SER A 7 -7.06 28.54 31.18
N THR A 8 -7.23 28.78 29.88
CA THR A 8 -6.67 29.96 29.18
C THR A 8 -7.74 30.93 28.67
N GLY A 9 -9.01 30.52 28.64
CA GLY A 9 -10.11 31.26 28.03
C GLY A 9 -10.13 31.24 26.50
N VAL A 10 -9.22 30.49 25.87
CA VAL A 10 -9.12 30.38 24.40
C VAL A 10 -10.23 29.48 23.87
N ARG A 11 -10.95 29.98 22.87
CA ARG A 11 -12.01 29.24 22.18
C ARG A 11 -11.61 28.91 20.75
N LEU A 12 -11.77 27.65 20.37
CA LEU A 12 -11.33 27.12 19.08
C LEU A 12 -12.54 26.85 18.18
N SER A 13 -12.47 27.32 16.93
CA SER A 13 -13.57 27.27 15.95
C SER A 13 -13.49 26.03 15.04
N HIS A 14 -13.34 24.84 15.62
CA HIS A 14 -13.27 23.57 14.87
C HIS A 14 -14.59 22.82 14.96
N THR A 15 -15.18 22.38 13.85
CA THR A 15 -16.33 21.49 13.94
C THR A 15 -15.92 20.17 14.61
N VAL A 16 -16.50 19.86 15.77
CA VAL A 16 -16.21 18.64 16.52
C VAL A 16 -17.25 17.56 16.20
N TYR A 17 -16.77 16.45 15.66
CA TYR A 17 -17.56 15.24 15.40
C TYR A 17 -17.46 14.28 16.59
N CYS A 18 -18.54 13.59 16.93
CA CYS A 18 -18.53 12.60 18.03
C CYS A 18 -18.46 11.15 17.53
N ALA A 19 -17.45 10.40 17.98
CA ALA A 19 -17.33 8.96 17.75
C ALA A 19 -17.64 8.15 19.01
N GLU A 20 -18.88 7.63 19.09
CA GLU A 20 -19.36 6.85 20.24
C GLU A 20 -19.42 5.34 19.95
N LYS A 21 -19.90 4.98 18.75
CA LYS A 21 -20.02 3.58 18.33
C LYS A 21 -18.63 2.99 18.07
N TRP A 22 -18.48 1.68 18.30
CA TRP A 22 -17.22 0.97 18.05
C TRP A 22 -16.67 1.21 16.64
N SER A 23 -17.54 1.19 15.60
CA SER A 23 -17.14 1.46 14.21
C SER A 23 -16.64 2.89 13.99
N HIS A 24 -17.27 3.88 14.62
CA HIS A 24 -16.86 5.29 14.51
C HIS A 24 -15.50 5.49 15.17
N ARG A 25 -15.28 4.84 16.32
CA ARG A 25 -14.02 4.88 17.06
C ARG A 25 -12.88 4.21 16.30
N LEU A 26 -13.15 3.08 15.64
CA LEU A 26 -12.16 2.36 14.84
C LEU A 26 -11.70 3.16 13.61
N LEU A 27 -12.63 3.86 12.96
CA LEU A 27 -12.31 4.67 11.79
C LEU A 27 -11.72 6.03 12.16
N GLY A 28 -12.22 6.66 13.23
CA GLY A 28 -11.72 7.93 13.75
C GLY A 28 -11.66 9.02 12.68
N LEU A 29 -10.54 9.76 12.67
CA LEU A 29 -10.28 10.85 11.72
C LEU A 29 -10.23 10.41 10.24
N LEU A 30 -10.04 9.11 9.95
CA LEU A 30 -10.04 8.59 8.57
C LEU A 30 -11.34 8.94 7.83
N SER A 31 -12.48 8.87 8.52
CA SER A 31 -13.80 9.19 7.96
C SER A 31 -13.96 10.67 7.61
N LEU A 32 -13.18 11.54 8.26
CA LEU A 32 -13.29 12.98 8.10
C LEU A 32 -12.28 13.55 7.10
N GLN A 33 -11.39 12.75 6.51
CA GLN A 33 -10.32 13.25 5.64
C GLN A 33 -10.80 14.12 4.47
N ARG A 34 -11.97 13.84 3.89
CA ARG A 34 -12.54 14.61 2.77
C ARG A 34 -13.27 15.89 3.18
N ILE A 35 -13.55 16.07 4.46
CA ILE A 35 -14.21 17.29 4.97
C ILE A 35 -13.17 18.39 5.10
N SER A 36 -13.46 19.61 4.67
CA SER A 36 -12.54 20.75 4.81
C SER A 36 -12.29 21.09 6.29
N SER A 37 -11.04 21.42 6.63
CA SER A 37 -10.67 21.98 7.93
C SER A 37 -11.31 23.37 8.12
N PRO A 38 -11.56 23.83 9.36
CA PRO A 38 -11.15 23.28 10.66
C PRO A 38 -12.10 22.21 11.23
N LYS A 39 -11.58 21.01 11.46
CA LYS A 39 -12.33 19.85 11.98
C LYS A 39 -11.56 19.14 13.10
N ALA A 40 -12.29 18.56 14.05
CA ALA A 40 -11.76 17.69 15.08
C ALA A 40 -12.74 16.56 15.38
N ILE A 41 -12.28 15.48 16.01
CA ILE A 41 -13.12 14.36 16.39
C ILE A 41 -12.89 14.00 17.86
N LEU A 42 -13.98 13.95 18.62
CA LEU A 42 -13.99 13.43 19.98
C LEU A 42 -14.33 11.95 19.96
N ILE A 43 -13.34 11.11 20.26
CA ILE A 43 -13.49 9.66 20.40
C ILE A 43 -13.80 9.35 21.86
N GLN A 44 -15.05 8.95 22.13
CA GLN A 44 -15.48 8.62 23.47
C GLN A 44 -15.04 7.20 23.88
N ARG A 45 -14.90 6.98 25.20
CA ARG A 45 -14.53 5.68 25.80
C ARG A 45 -13.20 5.13 25.25
N CYS A 46 -12.27 6.03 24.98
CA CYS A 46 -10.99 5.76 24.35
C CYS A 46 -9.85 6.21 25.26
N ASN A 47 -8.87 5.33 25.44
CA ASN A 47 -7.70 5.53 26.29
C ASN A 47 -6.39 5.25 25.54
N GLY A 48 -6.46 5.06 24.23
CA GLY A 48 -5.34 4.72 23.36
C GLY A 48 -5.78 4.79 21.90
N ILE A 49 -4.88 5.19 21.03
CA ILE A 49 -5.14 5.41 19.60
C ILE A 49 -4.03 4.78 18.76
N HIS A 50 -4.30 4.59 17.47
CA HIS A 50 -3.32 4.18 16.48
C HIS A 50 -3.44 5.02 15.22
N THR A 51 -2.35 5.17 14.49
CA THR A 51 -2.31 5.90 13.21
C THR A 51 -1.97 5.00 12.02
N PHE A 52 -2.21 3.68 12.11
CA PHE A 52 -1.86 2.72 11.04
C PHE A 52 -2.57 2.95 9.72
N THR A 53 -3.80 3.45 9.76
CA THR A 53 -4.63 3.71 8.58
C THR A 53 -4.56 5.16 8.10
N MET A 54 -3.84 6.01 8.84
CA MET A 54 -3.64 7.42 8.49
C MET A 54 -2.48 7.57 7.50
N ASP A 55 -2.61 8.52 6.58
CA ASP A 55 -1.58 8.91 5.62
C ASP A 55 -0.89 10.24 5.99
N GLN A 56 -1.59 11.10 6.74
CA GLN A 56 -1.08 12.35 7.29
C GLN A 56 -0.88 12.27 8.81
N PRO A 57 0.04 13.07 9.38
CA PRO A 57 0.15 13.20 10.83
C PRO A 57 -1.11 13.79 11.45
N ILE A 58 -1.41 13.40 12.68
CA ILE A 58 -2.55 13.91 13.46
C ILE A 58 -2.07 14.45 14.81
N GLY A 59 -2.74 15.46 15.32
CA GLY A 59 -2.61 15.81 16.74
C GLY A 59 -3.69 15.11 17.56
N ALA A 60 -3.39 14.86 18.83
CA ALA A 60 -4.30 14.24 19.78
C ALA A 60 -4.12 14.78 21.21
N ALA A 61 -5.24 15.07 21.88
CA ALA A 61 -5.31 15.32 23.32
C ALA A 61 -6.06 14.18 24.00
N PHE A 62 -5.43 13.57 25.01
CA PHE A 62 -5.99 12.53 25.85
C PHE A 62 -6.62 13.17 27.08
N LEU A 63 -7.93 13.01 27.25
CA LEU A 63 -8.73 13.73 28.23
C LEU A 63 -9.20 12.81 29.36
N HIS A 64 -9.09 13.30 30.59
CA HIS A 64 -9.74 12.72 31.77
C HIS A 64 -11.27 12.97 31.73
N GLN A 65 -12.01 12.37 32.66
CA GLN A 65 -13.48 12.49 32.72
C GLN A 65 -13.98 13.93 32.94
N ASP A 66 -13.18 14.76 33.60
CA ASP A 66 -13.44 16.17 33.90
C ASP A 66 -12.97 17.13 32.79
N GLY A 67 -12.44 16.59 31.67
CA GLY A 67 -11.92 17.38 30.56
C GLY A 67 -10.46 17.80 30.70
N ARG A 68 -9.75 17.39 31.76
CA ARG A 68 -8.32 17.67 31.92
C ARG A 68 -7.47 16.94 30.87
N VAL A 69 -6.55 17.66 30.20
CA VAL A 69 -5.59 17.11 29.24
C VAL A 69 -4.48 16.35 30.00
N LEU A 70 -4.49 15.03 29.90
CA LEU A 70 -3.50 14.15 30.53
C LEU A 70 -2.23 13.98 29.68
N ARG A 71 -2.40 13.99 28.36
CA ARG A 71 -1.32 13.90 27.38
C ARG A 71 -1.71 14.67 26.14
N LEU A 72 -0.75 15.34 25.53
CA LEU A 72 -0.93 16.10 24.31
C LEU A 72 0.18 15.72 23.34
N GLU A 73 -0.21 15.37 22.12
CA GLU A 73 0.69 15.12 21.00
C GLU A 73 0.26 16.04 19.86
N SER A 74 1.10 17.02 19.50
CA SER A 74 0.77 17.97 18.43
C SER A 74 0.91 17.35 17.03
N SER A 75 1.78 16.34 16.88
CA SER A 75 2.03 15.69 15.60
C SER A 75 2.49 14.24 15.77
N ILE A 76 1.53 13.31 15.75
CA ILE A 76 1.76 11.88 15.70
C ILE A 76 1.88 11.47 14.22
N PRO A 77 3.03 10.95 13.77
CA PRO A 77 3.18 10.51 12.38
C PRO A 77 2.34 9.24 12.11
N PRO A 78 2.06 8.94 10.82
CA PRO A 78 1.46 7.67 10.41
C PRO A 78 2.18 6.44 10.97
N ARG A 79 1.43 5.34 11.17
CA ARG A 79 1.93 4.03 11.64
C ARG A 79 2.55 4.02 13.04
N ARG A 80 1.94 4.74 13.97
CA ARG A 80 2.28 4.73 15.41
C ARG A 80 1.13 4.18 16.24
N ILE A 81 1.45 3.76 17.46
CA ILE A 81 0.49 3.35 18.48
C ILE A 81 0.77 4.15 19.75
N ILE A 82 -0.29 4.67 20.37
CA ILE A 82 -0.28 5.10 21.76
C ILE A 82 -1.26 4.17 22.49
N PRO A 83 -0.77 3.07 23.09
CA PRO A 83 -1.64 1.93 23.43
C PRO A 83 -2.51 2.19 24.65
N PHE A 84 -2.02 2.94 25.63
CA PHE A 84 -2.73 3.20 26.87
C PHE A 84 -2.21 4.48 27.56
N VAL A 85 -3.13 5.38 27.88
CA VAL A 85 -2.89 6.57 28.71
C VAL A 85 -3.71 6.41 30.00
N PRO A 86 -3.06 6.20 31.16
CA PRO A 86 -3.74 6.02 32.45
C PRO A 86 -4.71 7.17 32.74
N GLY A 87 -5.93 6.84 33.20
CA GLY A 87 -6.96 7.83 33.53
C GLY A 87 -7.70 8.45 32.33
N CYS A 88 -7.23 8.22 31.10
CA CYS A 88 -7.89 8.75 29.91
C CYS A 88 -9.26 8.10 29.68
N ARG A 89 -10.28 8.93 29.39
CA ARG A 89 -11.65 8.50 29.09
C ARG A 89 -12.08 8.84 27.67
N SER A 90 -11.50 9.87 27.08
CA SER A 90 -11.79 10.29 25.70
C SER A 90 -10.55 10.89 25.06
N VAL A 91 -10.51 10.86 23.72
CA VAL A 91 -9.40 11.42 22.94
C VAL A 91 -9.98 12.39 21.92
N LEU A 92 -9.45 13.61 21.89
CA LEU A 92 -9.75 14.59 20.85
C LEU A 92 -8.64 14.51 19.79
N GLU A 93 -8.97 14.21 18.54
CA GLU A 93 -8.02 14.16 17.42
C GLU A 93 -8.28 15.27 16.40
N TRP A 94 -7.22 15.74 15.73
CA TRP A 94 -7.28 16.74 14.65
C TRP A 94 -6.17 16.52 13.62
N PRO A 95 -6.30 17.05 12.39
CA PRO A 95 -5.20 17.11 11.43
C PRO A 95 -4.01 17.92 11.98
N ALA A 96 -2.77 17.44 11.90
CA ALA A 96 -1.61 18.10 12.54
C ALA A 96 -1.24 19.48 11.95
N ASP A 97 -1.81 19.87 10.80
CA ASP A 97 -1.69 21.20 10.20
C ASP A 97 -2.73 22.21 10.75
N SER A 98 -3.58 21.78 11.68
CA SER A 98 -4.68 22.58 12.22
C SER A 98 -4.20 23.63 13.23
N ALA A 99 -4.82 24.82 13.22
CA ALA A 99 -4.51 25.95 14.11
C ALA A 99 -4.71 25.67 15.61
N ILE A 100 -5.36 24.55 15.97
CA ILE A 100 -5.43 24.06 17.36
C ILE A 100 -4.05 23.67 17.92
N ASN A 101 -3.09 23.36 17.03
CA ASN A 101 -1.72 23.08 17.44
C ASN A 101 -1.07 24.34 18.03
N GLY A 102 -0.57 24.20 19.25
CA GLY A 102 0.05 25.28 20.03
C GLY A 102 -0.91 26.07 20.93
N SER A 103 -2.23 25.85 20.82
CA SER A 103 -3.22 26.49 21.72
C SER A 103 -3.59 25.66 22.96
N LEU A 104 -3.09 24.43 23.04
CA LEU A 104 -3.38 23.48 24.10
C LEU A 104 -2.09 23.09 24.82
N HIS A 105 -2.18 22.90 26.14
CA HIS A 105 -1.09 22.40 26.98
C HIS A 105 -1.57 21.23 27.83
N VAL A 106 -0.61 20.40 28.26
CA VAL A 106 -0.89 19.32 29.23
C VAL A 106 -1.34 19.96 30.55
N GLY A 107 -2.43 19.48 31.12
CA GLY A 107 -3.04 20.02 32.33
C GLY A 107 -4.21 20.98 32.11
N ASP A 108 -4.38 21.49 30.89
CA ASP A 108 -5.52 22.35 30.54
C ASP A 108 -6.86 21.62 30.74
N HIS A 109 -7.91 22.35 31.10
CA HIS A 109 -9.27 21.82 31.20
C HIS A 109 -10.08 22.23 29.98
N LEU A 110 -10.42 21.24 29.14
CA LEU A 110 -11.17 21.45 27.91
C LEU A 110 -12.64 21.07 28.11
N GLU A 111 -13.53 22.00 27.78
CA GLU A 111 -14.94 21.70 27.56
C GLU A 111 -15.15 21.46 26.08
N VAL A 112 -15.35 20.19 25.71
CA VAL A 112 -15.57 19.76 24.32
C VAL A 112 -17.04 19.42 24.12
N LYS A 113 -17.72 20.15 23.24
CA LYS A 113 -19.09 19.88 22.78
C LYS A 113 -19.03 19.41 21.34
N ALA A 114 -19.73 18.32 21.06
CA ALA A 114 -19.89 17.84 19.69
C ALA A 114 -20.92 18.71 18.96
N ASP A 115 -20.52 19.23 17.81
CA ASP A 115 -21.35 20.11 16.98
C ASP A 115 -22.00 19.37 15.80
N ALA A 116 -21.51 18.18 15.47
CA ALA A 116 -22.00 17.40 14.35
C ALA A 116 -22.02 15.89 14.65
N PRO A 117 -23.03 15.15 14.15
CA PRO A 117 -23.00 13.70 14.17
C PRO A 117 -21.89 13.17 13.26
N PHE A 118 -21.36 11.99 13.58
CA PHE A 118 -20.34 11.33 12.75
C PHE A 118 -20.91 11.04 11.35
N PRO A 119 -20.24 11.45 10.25
CA PRO A 119 -20.74 11.26 8.90
C PRO A 119 -20.83 9.78 8.52
N GLU A 120 -21.75 9.43 7.62
CA GLU A 120 -21.94 8.06 7.18
C GLU A 120 -20.66 7.49 6.55
N THR A 121 -20.26 6.32 7.08
CA THR A 121 -18.92 5.74 7.01
C THR A 121 -18.58 5.03 5.70
N ALA A 122 -19.48 5.05 4.71
CA ALA A 122 -19.37 4.22 3.51
C ALA A 122 -18.04 4.42 2.74
N SER A 123 -17.49 5.65 2.75
CA SER A 123 -16.22 5.96 2.06
C SER A 123 -14.95 5.64 2.87
N ALA A 124 -15.08 5.37 4.18
CA ALA A 124 -13.95 5.09 5.06
C ALA A 124 -13.60 3.61 5.12
N TRP A 125 -14.61 2.73 5.04
CA TRP A 125 -14.42 1.28 5.05
C TRP A 125 -13.50 0.74 3.94
N PRO A 126 -13.64 1.15 2.66
CA PRO A 126 -12.74 0.68 1.62
C PRO A 126 -11.27 1.03 1.90
N ARG A 127 -11.00 2.22 2.48
CA ARG A 127 -9.65 2.65 2.86
C ARG A 127 -9.10 1.83 4.02
N PHE A 128 -9.94 1.55 5.02
CA PHE A 128 -9.58 0.70 6.14
C PHE A 128 -9.24 -0.73 5.67
N PHE A 129 -10.13 -1.35 4.89
CA PHE A 129 -9.90 -2.70 4.34
C PHE A 129 -8.69 -2.75 3.41
N HIS A 130 -8.44 -1.70 2.62
CA HIS A 130 -7.24 -1.64 1.78
C HIS A 130 -5.95 -1.76 2.60
N SER A 131 -5.86 -1.12 3.77
CA SER A 131 -4.71 -1.26 4.67
C SER A 131 -4.58 -2.69 5.23
N ILE A 132 -5.70 -3.32 5.60
CA ILE A 132 -5.72 -4.72 6.04
C ILE A 132 -5.26 -5.64 4.91
N THR A 133 -5.79 -5.49 3.70
CA THR A 133 -5.39 -6.28 2.53
C THR A 133 -3.89 -6.16 2.27
N ASN A 134 -3.32 -4.96 2.38
CA ASN A 134 -1.87 -4.75 2.23
C ASN A 134 -1.07 -5.50 3.28
N PHE A 135 -1.53 -5.44 4.53
CA PHE A 135 -0.89 -6.15 5.63
C PHE A 135 -0.95 -7.67 5.43
N CYS A 136 -2.10 -8.22 5.04
CA CYS A 136 -2.25 -9.65 4.73
C CYS A 136 -1.35 -10.08 3.57
N LEU A 137 -1.27 -9.28 2.49
CA LEU A 137 -0.37 -9.56 1.37
C LEU A 137 1.11 -9.47 1.78
N ALA A 138 1.47 -8.50 2.62
CA ALA A 138 2.82 -8.40 3.16
C ALA A 138 3.17 -9.62 4.02
N LEU A 139 2.23 -10.11 4.84
CA LEU A 139 2.42 -11.31 5.66
C LEU A 139 2.58 -12.57 4.80
N LEU A 140 1.77 -12.69 3.73
CA LEU A 140 1.91 -13.77 2.75
C LEU A 140 3.32 -13.77 2.14
N TRP A 141 3.81 -12.61 1.69
CA TRP A 141 5.16 -12.49 1.11
C TRP A 141 6.28 -12.66 2.13
N LEU A 142 6.06 -12.30 3.39
CA LEU A 142 7.00 -12.55 4.48
C LEU A 142 7.27 -14.05 4.66
N GLY A 143 6.24 -14.90 4.48
CA GLY A 143 6.44 -16.35 4.44
C GLY A 143 7.45 -16.77 3.35
N PHE A 144 7.32 -16.22 2.13
CA PHE A 144 8.28 -16.48 1.06
C PHE A 144 9.68 -15.93 1.38
N VAL A 145 9.80 -14.77 2.04
CA VAL A 145 11.09 -14.23 2.50
C VAL A 145 11.78 -15.21 3.44
N VAL A 146 11.09 -15.72 4.46
CA VAL A 146 11.66 -16.69 5.40
C VAL A 146 12.13 -17.95 4.67
N THR A 147 11.29 -18.53 3.81
CA THR A 147 11.68 -19.76 3.06
C THR A 147 12.85 -19.56 2.11
N THR A 148 12.93 -18.40 1.43
CA THR A 148 14.01 -18.11 0.47
C THR A 148 15.31 -17.72 1.15
N PHE A 149 15.22 -17.05 2.31
CA PHE A 149 16.36 -16.76 3.16
C PHE A 149 17.00 -18.03 3.72
N SER A 150 16.20 -18.95 4.29
CA SER A 150 16.71 -20.24 4.79
C SER A 150 17.41 -21.03 3.68
N LYS A 151 16.79 -21.12 2.49
CA LYS A 151 17.42 -21.80 1.34
C LYS A 151 18.72 -21.14 0.90
N TRP A 152 18.81 -19.81 0.98
CA TRP A 152 20.04 -19.11 0.64
C TRP A 152 21.15 -19.33 1.67
N LEU A 153 20.83 -19.39 2.96
CA LEU A 153 21.80 -19.76 4.00
C LEU A 153 22.41 -21.15 3.73
N ASP A 154 21.59 -22.11 3.31
CA ASP A 154 22.04 -23.48 3.04
C ASP A 154 22.81 -23.62 1.72
N GLN A 155 22.32 -23.01 0.64
CA GLN A 155 22.80 -23.27 -0.73
C GLN A 155 23.78 -22.21 -1.26
N GLN A 156 23.78 -21.02 -0.65
CA GLN A 156 24.47 -19.81 -1.13
C GLN A 156 24.28 -19.52 -2.63
N SER A 157 23.13 -19.90 -3.19
CA SER A 157 22.87 -19.75 -4.63
C SER A 157 22.45 -18.32 -4.99
N PHE A 158 22.90 -17.82 -6.14
CA PHE A 158 22.47 -16.52 -6.66
C PHE A 158 20.95 -16.45 -6.90
N LYS A 159 20.33 -17.57 -7.30
CA LYS A 159 18.88 -17.65 -7.51
C LYS A 159 18.11 -17.44 -6.21
N SER A 160 18.51 -18.11 -5.13
CA SER A 160 17.85 -17.96 -3.83
C SER A 160 18.07 -16.56 -3.25
N LEU A 161 19.25 -15.97 -3.45
CA LEU A 161 19.52 -14.57 -3.09
C LEU A 161 18.61 -13.60 -3.85
N GLY A 162 18.51 -13.76 -5.18
CA GLY A 162 17.64 -12.92 -6.01
C GLY A 162 16.17 -13.02 -5.60
N LEU A 163 15.66 -14.22 -5.35
CA LEU A 163 14.29 -14.43 -4.86
C LEU A 163 14.07 -13.82 -3.46
N PHE A 164 15.05 -13.94 -2.56
CA PHE A 164 15.00 -13.31 -1.25
C PHE A 164 14.90 -11.77 -1.36
N LEU A 165 15.75 -11.16 -2.17
CA LEU A 165 15.74 -9.70 -2.40
C LEU A 165 14.43 -9.24 -3.03
N TYR A 166 13.94 -9.97 -4.04
CA TYR A 166 12.66 -9.71 -4.68
C TYR A 166 11.48 -9.77 -3.69
N ASN A 167 11.38 -10.85 -2.91
CA ASN A 167 10.30 -11.02 -1.93
C ASN A 167 10.39 -9.95 -0.81
N THR A 168 11.59 -9.61 -0.37
CA THR A 168 11.81 -8.55 0.63
C THR A 168 11.36 -7.19 0.10
N LEU A 169 11.69 -6.89 -1.16
CA LEU A 169 11.23 -5.67 -1.82
C LEU A 169 9.70 -5.64 -1.93
N LEU A 170 9.05 -6.75 -2.28
CA LEU A 170 7.59 -6.83 -2.29
C LEU A 170 6.97 -6.56 -0.92
N VAL A 171 7.50 -7.16 0.16
CA VAL A 171 7.02 -6.89 1.53
C VAL A 171 7.13 -5.40 1.84
N TYR A 172 8.29 -4.79 1.58
CA TYR A 172 8.48 -3.34 1.74
C TYR A 172 7.46 -2.53 0.95
N LEU A 173 7.22 -2.88 -0.31
CA LEU A 173 6.28 -2.17 -1.18
C LEU A 173 4.84 -2.34 -0.71
N PHE A 174 4.39 -3.51 -0.28
CA PHE A 174 3.02 -3.67 0.25
C PHE A 174 2.78 -2.81 1.51
N LEU A 175 3.77 -2.70 2.39
CA LEU A 175 3.67 -1.89 3.61
C LEU A 175 3.80 -0.37 3.37
N SER A 176 4.52 0.02 2.32
CA SER A 176 4.87 1.42 2.05
C SER A 176 4.21 2.02 0.80
N ARG A 177 3.46 1.24 0.01
CA ARG A 177 2.82 1.70 -1.23
C ARG A 177 1.85 2.85 -0.99
N ARG A 178 1.77 3.74 -1.97
CA ARG A 178 0.83 4.88 -1.98
C ARG A 178 -0.61 4.39 -2.14
N HIS A 179 -1.53 5.13 -1.54
CA HIS A 179 -2.94 4.98 -1.83
C HIS A 179 -3.23 5.41 -3.28
N SER A 180 -4.23 4.81 -3.91
CA SER A 180 -4.69 5.19 -5.25
C SER A 180 -6.13 5.65 -5.15
N GLU A 181 -6.44 6.82 -5.72
CA GLU A 181 -7.81 7.32 -5.79
C GLU A 181 -8.60 6.70 -6.96
N VAL A 182 -7.89 6.23 -8.00
CA VAL A 182 -8.47 5.63 -9.20
C VAL A 182 -7.99 4.19 -9.32
N ILE A 183 -8.86 3.24 -8.97
CA ILE A 183 -8.61 1.80 -9.05
C ILE A 183 -9.64 1.20 -10.01
N SER A 184 -9.26 0.16 -10.76
CA SER A 184 -10.25 -0.54 -11.58
C SER A 184 -11.27 -1.29 -10.70
N HIS A 185 -12.55 -1.06 -10.98
CA HIS A 185 -13.68 -1.78 -10.36
C HIS A 185 -14.15 -2.98 -11.20
N ARG A 186 -13.51 -3.25 -12.34
CA ARG A 186 -13.90 -4.34 -13.23
C ARG A 186 -13.45 -5.66 -12.64
N TRP A 187 -14.38 -6.57 -12.39
CA TRP A 187 -14.07 -7.90 -11.86
C TRP A 187 -13.08 -8.70 -12.73
N GLN A 188 -13.08 -8.47 -14.04
CA GLN A 188 -12.15 -9.09 -15.00
C GLN A 188 -10.68 -8.73 -14.70
N ASP A 189 -10.42 -7.47 -14.35
CA ASP A 189 -9.05 -7.01 -14.05
C ASP A 189 -8.54 -7.62 -12.73
N TRP A 190 -9.44 -7.78 -11.76
CA TRP A 190 -9.16 -8.46 -10.51
C TRP A 190 -8.93 -9.96 -10.71
N LEU A 191 -9.77 -10.62 -11.50
CA LEU A 191 -9.62 -12.03 -11.83
C LEU A 191 -8.31 -12.28 -12.60
N ALA A 192 -7.99 -11.45 -13.59
CA ALA A 192 -6.73 -11.55 -14.32
C ALA A 192 -5.53 -11.40 -13.38
N ALA A 193 -5.57 -10.42 -12.47
CA ALA A 193 -4.47 -10.20 -11.52
C ALA A 193 -4.32 -11.35 -10.51
N ALA A 194 -5.42 -11.75 -9.85
CA ALA A 194 -5.41 -12.84 -8.90
C ALA A 194 -5.07 -14.19 -9.56
N GLY A 195 -5.69 -14.49 -10.70
CA GLY A 195 -5.45 -15.70 -11.48
C GLY A 195 -3.99 -15.81 -11.93
N THR A 196 -3.41 -14.72 -12.45
CA THR A 196 -1.99 -14.71 -12.85
C THR A 196 -1.06 -15.01 -11.68
N VAL A 197 -1.32 -14.41 -10.50
CA VAL A 197 -0.53 -14.67 -9.28
C VAL A 197 -0.69 -16.12 -8.82
N LEU A 198 -1.92 -16.62 -8.71
CA LEU A 198 -2.20 -17.97 -8.23
C LEU A 198 -1.64 -19.05 -9.16
N ILE A 199 -1.76 -18.87 -10.48
CA ILE A 199 -1.18 -19.78 -11.47
C ILE A 199 0.35 -19.76 -11.38
N SER A 200 0.97 -18.57 -11.20
CA SER A 200 2.42 -18.45 -11.03
C SER A 200 2.93 -19.19 -9.80
N LEU A 201 2.21 -19.12 -8.67
CA LEU A 201 2.54 -19.87 -7.45
C LEU A 201 2.40 -21.40 -7.62
N SER A 202 1.70 -21.87 -8.66
CA SER A 202 1.50 -23.29 -8.95
C SER A 202 2.56 -23.90 -9.89
N LEU A 203 3.50 -23.09 -10.41
CA LEU A 203 4.60 -23.58 -11.24
C LEU A 203 5.51 -24.53 -10.44
N ARG A 204 5.92 -25.65 -11.04
CA ARG A 204 6.74 -26.66 -10.37
C ARG A 204 8.01 -26.95 -11.17
N PRO A 205 9.19 -27.01 -10.52
CA PRO A 205 10.39 -27.51 -11.16
C PRO A 205 10.19 -28.95 -11.65
N THR A 206 10.76 -29.29 -12.80
CA THR A 206 10.71 -30.65 -13.34
C THR A 206 12.12 -31.13 -13.66
N PRO A 207 12.45 -32.40 -13.39
CA PRO A 207 13.74 -32.95 -13.79
C PRO A 207 13.90 -32.85 -15.29
N PHE A 208 14.94 -32.16 -15.76
CA PHE A 208 15.21 -32.01 -17.18
C PHE A 208 16.71 -32.14 -17.42
N MET A 209 17.08 -33.09 -18.29
CA MET A 209 18.43 -33.64 -18.35
C MET A 209 19.39 -32.89 -19.28
N ASN A 210 18.94 -31.89 -20.05
CA ASN A 210 19.82 -31.15 -20.97
C ASN A 210 20.61 -30.06 -20.23
N PRO A 211 21.94 -30.20 -20.03
CA PRO A 211 22.71 -29.25 -19.20
C PRO A 211 22.84 -27.87 -19.83
N LEU A 212 22.95 -27.78 -21.16
CA LEU A 212 23.05 -26.51 -21.86
C LEU A 212 21.78 -25.68 -21.67
N LEU A 213 20.61 -26.30 -21.88
CA LEU A 213 19.33 -25.62 -21.68
C LEU A 213 19.10 -25.25 -20.22
N GLN A 214 19.58 -26.06 -19.26
CA GLN A 214 19.54 -25.70 -17.84
C GLN A 214 20.41 -24.48 -17.53
N THR A 215 21.61 -24.39 -18.09
CA THR A 215 22.48 -23.22 -17.92
C THR A 215 21.86 -21.96 -18.53
N ILE A 216 21.32 -22.06 -19.76
CA ILE A 216 20.63 -20.95 -20.42
C ILE A 216 19.42 -20.49 -19.59
N SER A 217 18.62 -21.44 -19.09
CA SER A 217 17.50 -21.18 -18.20
C SER A 217 17.92 -20.49 -16.91
N LEU A 218 19.01 -20.92 -16.27
CA LEU A 218 19.52 -20.31 -15.04
C LEU A 218 19.99 -18.87 -15.27
N ILE A 219 20.74 -18.63 -16.35
CA ILE A 219 21.17 -17.30 -16.75
C ILE A 219 19.95 -16.42 -17.03
N GLY A 220 18.99 -16.91 -17.82
CA GLY A 220 17.76 -16.19 -18.15
C GLY A 220 16.92 -15.85 -16.91
N GLN A 221 16.76 -16.79 -15.96
CA GLN A 221 16.08 -16.53 -14.68
C GLN A 221 16.82 -15.49 -13.84
N THR A 222 18.15 -15.53 -13.83
CA THR A 222 18.97 -14.56 -13.06
C THR A 222 18.86 -13.15 -13.64
N VAL A 223 18.89 -13.02 -14.97
CA VAL A 223 18.66 -11.75 -15.67
C VAL A 223 17.22 -11.28 -15.44
N GLY A 224 16.23 -12.18 -15.59
CA GLY A 224 14.82 -11.88 -15.38
C GLY A 224 14.50 -11.38 -13.97
N ILE A 225 15.00 -12.04 -12.93
CA ILE A 225 14.77 -11.60 -11.54
C ILE A 225 15.48 -10.28 -11.23
N SER A 226 16.68 -10.08 -11.76
CA SER A 226 17.44 -8.83 -11.59
C SER A 226 16.71 -7.66 -12.26
N ALA A 227 16.22 -7.85 -13.49
CA ALA A 227 15.42 -6.88 -14.21
C ALA A 227 14.09 -6.61 -13.49
N THR A 228 13.47 -7.64 -12.90
CA THR A 228 12.23 -7.50 -12.12
C THR A 228 12.45 -6.65 -10.86
N ILE A 229 13.52 -6.91 -10.11
CA ILE A 229 13.90 -6.12 -8.93
C ILE A 229 14.15 -4.66 -9.33
N PHE A 230 14.89 -4.44 -10.42
CA PHE A 230 15.16 -3.10 -10.92
C PHE A 230 13.89 -2.36 -11.39
N ALA A 231 12.96 -3.05 -12.06
CA ALA A 231 11.67 -2.50 -12.46
C ALA A 231 10.79 -2.16 -11.25
N LEU A 232 10.75 -3.02 -10.22
CA LEU A 232 10.05 -2.77 -8.97
C LEU A 232 10.66 -1.58 -8.21
N ALA A 233 11.98 -1.51 -8.11
CA ALA A 233 12.69 -0.39 -7.48
C ALA A 233 12.43 0.92 -8.22
N SER A 234 12.40 0.89 -9.56
CA SER A 234 12.08 2.06 -10.41
C SER A 234 10.63 2.53 -10.23
N LEU A 235 9.69 1.61 -10.05
CA LEU A 235 8.27 1.93 -9.78
C LEU A 235 8.07 2.46 -8.36
N GLY A 236 8.81 1.88 -7.41
CA GLY A 236 8.78 2.20 -5.98
C GLY A 236 7.37 2.08 -5.40
N LYS A 237 6.99 3.06 -4.56
CA LYS A 237 5.70 3.09 -3.86
C LYS A 237 4.47 3.23 -4.78
N SER A 238 4.65 3.26 -6.11
CA SER A 238 3.54 3.29 -7.08
C SER A 238 3.07 1.89 -7.50
N PHE A 239 3.71 0.84 -6.96
CA PHE A 239 3.38 -0.54 -7.22
C PHE A 239 1.95 -0.95 -6.82
N GLY A 240 1.34 -1.82 -7.63
CA GLY A 240 0.07 -2.48 -7.35
C GLY A 240 -0.10 -3.76 -8.16
N ILE A 241 -0.92 -4.69 -7.64
CA ILE A 241 -1.25 -5.94 -8.33
C ILE A 241 -2.35 -5.71 -9.39
N VAL A 242 -3.35 -4.91 -9.03
CA VAL A 242 -4.50 -4.54 -9.88
C VAL A 242 -4.26 -3.16 -10.48
N PRO A 243 -4.72 -2.90 -11.72
CA PRO A 243 -4.67 -1.57 -12.34
C PRO A 243 -5.17 -0.46 -11.42
N ALA A 244 -4.31 0.52 -11.18
CA ALA A 244 -4.59 1.65 -10.30
C ALA A 244 -3.61 2.80 -10.57
N ASN A 245 -4.09 4.05 -10.59
CA ASN A 245 -3.24 5.22 -10.75
C ASN A 245 -2.77 5.74 -9.39
N ARG A 246 -1.49 5.54 -9.06
CA ARG A 246 -0.85 6.06 -7.83
C ARG A 246 0.07 7.25 -8.10
N SER A 247 0.79 7.18 -9.22
CA SER A 247 1.55 8.26 -9.84
C SER A 247 2.21 7.71 -11.09
N ILE A 248 2.23 8.49 -12.17
CA ILE A 248 2.91 8.10 -13.41
C ILE A 248 4.43 8.11 -13.20
N LYS A 249 5.09 7.01 -13.58
CA LYS A 249 6.55 6.86 -13.48
C LYS A 249 7.18 6.82 -14.86
N THR A 250 8.19 7.66 -15.06
CA THR A 250 8.89 7.83 -16.33
C THR A 250 10.41 7.65 -16.23
N ASN A 251 10.92 7.43 -15.01
CA ASN A 251 12.35 7.30 -14.70
C ASN A 251 12.75 5.84 -14.45
N GLY A 252 14.06 5.58 -14.39
CA GLY A 252 14.60 4.23 -14.20
C GLY A 252 14.22 3.31 -15.36
N ALA A 253 13.79 2.09 -15.05
CA ALA A 253 13.32 1.10 -16.02
C ALA A 253 12.24 1.65 -16.99
N TYR A 254 11.40 2.55 -16.51
CA TYR A 254 10.28 3.13 -17.27
C TYR A 254 10.73 4.18 -18.29
N ARG A 255 12.02 4.55 -18.33
CA ARG A 255 12.55 5.44 -19.37
C ARG A 255 12.64 4.74 -20.73
N TRP A 256 12.83 3.42 -20.74
CA TRP A 256 13.10 2.65 -21.96
C TRP A 256 11.85 1.97 -22.51
N ILE A 257 10.99 1.46 -21.64
CA ILE A 257 9.82 0.64 -21.99
C ILE A 257 8.69 1.01 -21.02
N ARG A 258 7.44 0.98 -21.48
CA ARG A 258 6.27 1.32 -20.64
C ARG A 258 5.97 0.30 -19.54
N HIS A 259 6.20 -0.99 -19.81
CA HIS A 259 5.87 -2.09 -18.91
C HIS A 259 7.09 -2.98 -18.61
N PRO A 260 8.19 -2.41 -18.05
CA PRO A 260 9.43 -3.14 -17.83
C PRO A 260 9.26 -4.27 -16.79
N LEU A 261 8.37 -4.10 -15.82
CA LEU A 261 8.07 -5.12 -14.81
C LEU A 261 7.48 -6.37 -15.46
N TYR A 262 6.40 -6.19 -16.22
CA TYR A 262 5.75 -7.29 -16.95
C TYR A 262 6.71 -7.97 -17.92
N SER A 263 7.58 -7.20 -18.58
CA SER A 263 8.58 -7.72 -19.53
C SER A 263 9.63 -8.59 -18.82
N ALA A 264 10.13 -8.13 -17.67
CA ALA A 264 11.08 -8.88 -16.87
C ALA A 264 10.47 -10.16 -16.27
N GLU A 265 9.20 -10.10 -15.84
CA GLU A 265 8.45 -11.27 -15.36
C GLU A 265 8.24 -12.31 -16.48
N LEU A 266 7.92 -11.87 -17.70
CA LEU A 266 7.80 -12.75 -18.87
C LEU A 266 9.13 -13.39 -19.27
N LEU A 267 10.24 -12.63 -19.20
CA LEU A 267 11.58 -13.17 -19.43
C LEU A 267 11.92 -14.25 -18.39
N PHE A 268 11.66 -13.97 -17.11
CA PHE A 268 11.86 -14.94 -16.03
C PHE A 268 11.02 -16.21 -16.25
N LEU A 269 9.74 -16.04 -16.63
CA LEU A 269 8.83 -17.14 -16.93
C LEU A 269 9.30 -17.99 -18.10
N ALA A 270 9.69 -17.37 -19.21
CA ALA A 270 10.18 -18.07 -20.40
C ALA A 270 11.44 -18.88 -20.07
N ALA A 271 12.38 -18.28 -19.34
CA ALA A 271 13.58 -18.98 -18.88
C ALA A 271 13.24 -20.13 -17.93
N PHE A 272 12.30 -19.93 -16.99
CA PHE A 272 11.84 -20.99 -16.08
C PHE A 272 11.23 -22.18 -16.84
N VAL A 273 10.33 -21.92 -17.79
CA VAL A 273 9.67 -22.96 -18.60
C VAL A 273 10.69 -23.70 -19.47
N LEU A 274 11.69 -23.01 -20.02
CA LEU A 274 12.76 -23.61 -20.80
C LEU A 274 13.58 -24.63 -20.01
N GLY A 275 13.91 -24.34 -18.75
CA GLY A 275 14.65 -25.28 -17.89
C GLY A 275 13.76 -26.31 -17.16
N ASN A 276 12.45 -26.13 -17.18
CA ASN A 276 11.49 -27.01 -16.51
C ASN A 276 10.33 -27.37 -17.47
N PRO A 277 10.64 -27.97 -18.64
CA PRO A 277 9.63 -28.28 -19.63
C PRO A 277 8.70 -29.37 -19.11
N SER A 278 7.42 -29.04 -19.04
CA SER A 278 6.34 -29.99 -18.86
C SER A 278 5.09 -29.45 -19.52
N PHE A 279 4.18 -30.32 -19.96
CA PHE A 279 2.92 -29.89 -20.55
C PHE A 279 2.14 -28.96 -19.62
N ALA A 280 2.15 -29.26 -18.31
CA ALA A 280 1.55 -28.42 -17.30
C ALA A 280 2.22 -27.04 -17.18
N ASN A 281 3.56 -26.95 -17.17
CA ASN A 281 4.27 -25.67 -17.11
C ASN A 281 4.13 -24.86 -18.40
N LEU A 282 4.03 -25.51 -19.56
CA LEU A 282 3.77 -24.86 -20.84
C LEU A 282 2.37 -24.20 -20.85
N ILE A 283 1.33 -24.95 -20.44
CA ILE A 283 -0.02 -24.40 -20.33
C ILE A 283 -0.06 -23.25 -19.32
N LYS A 284 0.51 -23.44 -18.13
CA LYS A 284 0.58 -22.39 -17.10
C LYS A 284 1.34 -21.17 -17.62
N GLY A 285 2.45 -21.37 -18.31
CA GLY A 285 3.24 -20.29 -18.92
C GLY A 285 2.46 -19.49 -19.96
N ALA A 286 1.70 -20.17 -20.83
CA ALA A 286 0.81 -19.53 -21.78
C ALA A 286 -0.30 -18.72 -21.08
N LEU A 287 -0.96 -19.31 -20.08
CA LEU A 287 -2.01 -18.65 -19.30
C LEU A 287 -1.49 -17.42 -18.55
N ILE A 288 -0.31 -17.52 -17.91
CA ILE A 288 0.35 -16.38 -17.26
C ILE A 288 0.66 -15.30 -18.29
N THR A 289 1.19 -15.66 -19.45
CA THR A 289 1.51 -14.70 -20.52
C THR A 289 0.27 -13.92 -20.99
N VAL A 290 -0.83 -14.63 -21.25
CA VAL A 290 -2.12 -14.01 -21.59
C VAL A 290 -2.61 -13.11 -20.46
N GLY A 291 -2.53 -13.59 -19.21
CA GLY A 291 -2.89 -12.81 -18.02
C GLY A 291 -2.09 -11.51 -17.90
N GLN A 292 -0.78 -11.55 -18.13
CA GLN A 292 0.08 -10.36 -18.12
C GLN A 292 -0.28 -9.37 -19.24
N ILE A 293 -0.59 -9.85 -20.45
CA ILE A 293 -1.04 -9.00 -21.56
C ILE A 293 -2.36 -8.32 -21.20
N VAL A 294 -3.34 -9.07 -20.68
CA VAL A 294 -4.63 -8.50 -20.25
C VAL A 294 -4.44 -7.43 -19.17
N ARG A 295 -3.58 -7.70 -18.17
CA ARG A 295 -3.25 -6.74 -17.11
C ARG A 295 -2.62 -5.46 -17.67
N VAL A 296 -1.67 -5.58 -18.59
CA VAL A 296 -1.05 -4.43 -19.25
C VAL A 296 -2.08 -3.58 -19.99
N LEU A 297 -2.98 -4.19 -20.77
CA LEU A 297 -4.00 -3.45 -21.51
C LEU A 297 -5.00 -2.76 -20.57
N ALA A 298 -5.40 -3.43 -19.49
CA ALA A 298 -6.26 -2.84 -18.47
C ALA A 298 -5.58 -1.66 -17.75
N GLU A 299 -4.29 -1.79 -17.45
CA GLU A 299 -3.48 -0.73 -16.86
C GLU A 299 -3.34 0.47 -17.80
N GLU A 300 -2.99 0.28 -19.07
CA GLU A 300 -2.91 1.39 -20.03
C GLU A 300 -4.27 2.09 -20.20
N LYS A 301 -5.37 1.33 -20.21
CA LYS A 301 -6.72 1.90 -20.32
C LYS A 301 -7.07 2.78 -19.13
N LEU A 302 -6.71 2.36 -17.91
CA LEU A 302 -6.92 3.13 -16.70
C LEU A 302 -6.00 4.36 -16.67
N LEU A 303 -4.71 4.18 -16.97
CA LEU A 303 -3.72 5.26 -16.92
C LEU A 303 -3.93 6.29 -18.04
N ALA A 304 -4.51 5.92 -19.19
CA ALA A 304 -4.81 6.85 -20.28
C ALA A 304 -5.79 7.97 -19.91
N MET A 305 -6.53 7.83 -18.80
CA MET A 305 -7.36 8.89 -18.23
C MET A 305 -6.50 10.07 -17.75
N ASP A 306 -5.27 9.80 -17.31
CA ASP A 306 -4.32 10.80 -16.83
C ASP A 306 -3.57 11.47 -18.01
N PRO A 307 -3.61 12.82 -18.13
CA PRO A 307 -2.86 13.56 -19.14
C PRO A 307 -1.36 13.28 -19.12
N ALA A 308 -0.75 13.10 -17.94
CA ALA A 308 0.68 12.84 -17.81
C ALA A 308 1.07 11.51 -18.45
N TYR A 309 0.20 10.49 -18.34
CA TYR A 309 0.43 9.20 -18.99
C TYR A 309 0.32 9.30 -20.52
N ARG A 310 -0.62 10.10 -21.04
CA ARG A 310 -0.73 10.33 -22.49
C ARG A 310 0.54 10.97 -23.06
N SER A 311 1.10 11.96 -22.36
CA SER A 311 2.38 12.57 -22.72
C SER A 311 3.53 11.57 -22.66
N TYR A 312 3.58 10.75 -21.60
CA TYR A 312 4.60 9.70 -21.46
C TYR A 312 4.54 8.68 -22.61
N ARG A 313 3.33 8.23 -22.98
CA ARG A 313 3.10 7.28 -24.07
C ARG A 313 3.55 7.81 -25.44
N ALA A 314 3.56 9.12 -25.65
CA ALA A 314 4.09 9.72 -26.88
C ALA A 314 5.62 9.60 -27.00
N HIS A 315 6.32 9.61 -25.85
CA HIS A 315 7.79 9.55 -25.79
C HIS A 315 8.31 8.11 -25.74
N VAL A 316 7.67 7.23 -24.98
CA VAL A 316 8.08 5.83 -24.83
C VAL A 316 7.16 4.94 -25.67
N ARG A 317 7.60 4.64 -26.89
CA ARG A 317 6.80 3.90 -27.88
C ARG A 317 6.63 2.42 -27.53
N TYR A 318 7.63 1.79 -26.92
CA TYR A 318 7.63 0.34 -26.68
C TYR A 318 6.80 -0.05 -25.45
N ARG A 319 6.00 -1.11 -25.57
CA ARG A 319 5.23 -1.69 -24.47
C ARG A 319 6.04 -2.71 -23.68
N PHE A 320 6.68 -3.67 -24.36
CA PHE A 320 7.33 -4.82 -23.74
C PHE A 320 8.79 -5.01 -24.17
N ILE A 321 9.07 -4.94 -25.47
CA ILE A 321 10.40 -5.24 -26.01
C ILE A 321 10.73 -4.14 -27.01
N PRO A 322 11.88 -3.45 -26.87
CA PRO A 322 12.30 -2.44 -27.82
C PRO A 322 12.28 -3.02 -29.24
N HIS A 323 11.66 -2.30 -30.18
CA HIS A 323 11.58 -2.63 -31.59
C HIS A 323 10.69 -3.82 -32.01
N VAL A 324 10.10 -4.56 -31.07
CA VAL A 324 9.16 -5.66 -31.39
C VAL A 324 7.74 -5.30 -30.98
N PHE A 325 7.57 -4.67 -29.80
CA PHE A 325 6.27 -4.27 -29.24
C PHE A 325 6.41 -3.24 -28.12
#